data_AF-A0A8K0EDA1-F1
#
_entry.id   AF-A0A8K0EDA1-F1
#
_cell.length_a   1.000
_cell.length_b   1.000
_cell.length_c   1.000
_cell.angle_alpha   90.00
_cell.angle_beta   90.00
_cell.angle_gamma   90.00
#
_symmetry.space_group_name_H-M   'P 1'
#
loop_
_entity.id
_entity.type
_entity.pdbx_description
1 polymer ?
#
loop_
_entity_poly.entity_id
_entity_poly.type
_entity_poly.pdbx_seq_one_letter_code
_entity_poly.pdbx_strand_id
1 'polypeptide(L)'
;MEYTPPGDTLSPGLFNFKTGREITSATDWDKRAKVALSFLTFLEDLNTFHTEPLHLCDVKQDNYGVSADLTIQAIDVDMAFFETKMRGILKQENCTKNQDCDFFDCTSKCDLRRKKCSMHRNNNNLQAICKKIFLGYNSLPFGGLLRSPPADIADRLDEALQECVEPSEYGDQSQRASSETLERIRDLLQEPLQSSEPNR
;
A
#
# COMPACT_ATOMS: atom_id res chain seq x y z
N MET A 1 14.82 -7.27 -20.27
CA MET A 1 14.93 -7.05 -18.82
C MET A 1 14.31 -8.28 -18.19
N GLU A 2 15.12 -9.05 -17.46
CA GLU A 2 14.66 -10.29 -16.82
C GLU A 2 14.07 -9.88 -15.47
N TYR A 3 12.75 -9.78 -15.41
CA TYR A 3 12.04 -9.43 -14.20
C TYR A 3 11.81 -10.71 -13.41
N THR A 4 12.38 -10.79 -12.22
CA THR A 4 12.07 -11.88 -11.31
C THR A 4 10.61 -11.76 -10.89
N PRO A 5 9.80 -12.85 -10.92
CA PRO A 5 8.50 -12.87 -10.26
C PRO A 5 8.64 -12.35 -8.83
N PRO A 6 7.59 -11.75 -8.23
CA PRO A 6 7.66 -10.95 -7.00
C PRO A 6 8.31 -11.64 -5.77
N GLY A 7 8.53 -12.96 -5.83
CA GLY A 7 9.44 -13.69 -4.95
C GLY A 7 9.12 -13.57 -3.46
N ASP A 8 10.05 -14.05 -2.63
CA ASP A 8 9.95 -13.95 -1.17
C ASP A 8 10.08 -12.50 -0.64
N THR A 9 10.44 -11.53 -1.50
CA THR A 9 10.74 -10.14 -1.08
C THR A 9 9.48 -9.34 -0.80
N LEU A 10 8.46 -9.43 -1.65
CA LEU A 10 7.18 -8.74 -1.40
C LEU A 10 6.27 -9.51 -0.44
N SER A 11 6.53 -10.81 -0.26
CA SER A 11 5.71 -11.74 0.50
C SER A 11 6.59 -12.68 1.34
N PRO A 12 7.28 -12.17 2.38
CA PRO A 12 8.10 -13.02 3.23
C PRO A 12 7.20 -14.06 3.92
N GLY A 13 7.44 -15.33 3.65
CA GLY A 13 6.78 -16.41 4.36
C GLY A 13 7.08 -16.34 5.86
N LEU A 14 6.05 -16.40 6.69
CA LEU A 14 6.20 -16.44 8.15
C LEU A 14 6.95 -17.70 8.62
N PHE A 15 6.98 -18.75 7.78
CA PHE A 15 7.61 -20.03 8.06
C PHE A 15 8.31 -20.59 6.83
N ASN A 16 9.59 -20.98 6.96
CA ASN A 16 10.24 -21.83 5.97
C ASN A 16 9.90 -23.31 6.27
N PHE A 17 8.98 -23.89 5.51
CA PHE A 17 8.55 -25.29 5.69
C PHE A 17 9.67 -26.32 5.46
N LYS A 18 10.82 -25.94 4.89
CA LYS A 18 11.98 -26.82 4.72
C LYS A 18 12.96 -26.79 5.91
N THR A 19 13.02 -25.69 6.66
CA THR A 19 14.00 -25.51 7.74
C THR A 19 13.39 -25.33 9.13
N GLY A 20 12.06 -25.16 9.23
CA GLY A 20 11.34 -25.00 10.51
C GLY A 20 11.71 -23.73 11.27
N ARG A 21 12.29 -22.73 10.60
CA ARG A 21 12.79 -21.49 11.20
C ARG A 21 12.02 -20.28 10.67
N GLU A 22 11.77 -19.31 11.54
CA GLU A 22 11.32 -17.96 11.19
C GLU A 22 12.36 -17.33 10.24
N ILE A 23 11.93 -16.86 9.06
CA ILE A 23 12.84 -16.40 7.99
C ILE A 23 13.41 -15.00 8.28
N THR A 24 12.75 -14.22 9.14
CA THR A 24 12.93 -12.77 9.23
C THR A 24 14.19 -12.38 10.01
N SER A 25 15.34 -12.38 9.32
CA SER A 25 16.57 -11.76 9.85
C SER A 25 16.57 -10.24 9.67
N ALA A 26 17.36 -9.51 10.46
CA ALA A 26 17.54 -8.06 10.27
C ALA A 26 17.99 -7.69 8.82
N THR A 27 18.83 -8.53 8.20
CA THR A 27 19.24 -8.32 6.79
C THR A 27 18.10 -8.47 5.77
N ASP A 28 17.03 -9.16 6.16
CA ASP A 28 15.80 -9.29 5.37
C ASP A 28 14.88 -8.09 5.58
N TRP A 29 14.91 -7.47 6.77
CA TRP A 29 14.19 -6.21 7.03
C TRP A 29 14.71 -5.07 6.14
N ASP A 30 16.03 -4.85 6.09
CA ASP A 30 16.60 -3.71 5.35
C ASP A 30 16.19 -3.72 3.86
N LYS A 31 16.09 -4.91 3.26
CA LYS A 31 15.61 -5.06 1.88
C LYS A 31 14.13 -4.71 1.76
N ARG A 32 13.29 -5.23 2.66
CA ARG A 32 11.85 -4.95 2.67
C ARG A 32 11.54 -3.48 2.93
N ALA A 33 12.28 -2.84 3.83
CA ALA A 33 12.20 -1.41 4.10
C ALA A 33 12.57 -0.58 2.86
N LYS A 34 13.64 -0.93 2.14
CA LYS A 34 14.02 -0.26 0.88
C LYS A 34 12.95 -0.42 -0.21
N VAL A 35 12.37 -1.60 -0.34
CA VAL A 35 11.25 -1.84 -1.27
C VAL A 35 10.00 -1.03 -0.87
N ALA A 36 9.69 -0.95 0.42
CA ALA A 36 8.59 -0.13 0.93
C ALA A 36 8.82 1.37 0.68
N LEU A 37 10.05 1.87 0.88
CA LEU A 37 10.43 3.23 0.51
C LEU A 37 10.21 3.50 -0.98
N SER A 38 10.55 2.54 -1.84
CA SER A 38 10.28 2.66 -3.28
C SER A 38 8.78 2.71 -3.59
N PHE A 39 7.92 2.02 -2.85
CA PHE A 39 6.46 2.18 -2.96
C PHE A 39 6.00 3.59 -2.57
N LEU A 40 6.59 4.20 -1.52
CA LEU A 40 6.24 5.55 -1.10
C LEU A 40 6.61 6.58 -2.18
N THR A 41 7.80 6.48 -2.78
CA THR A 41 8.19 7.30 -3.92
C THR A 41 7.25 7.12 -5.11
N PHE A 42 6.90 5.87 -5.43
CA PHE A 42 5.93 5.59 -6.50
C PHE A 42 4.56 6.24 -6.26
N LEU A 43 4.08 6.26 -5.02
CA LEU A 43 2.82 6.93 -4.65
C LEU A 43 2.88 8.45 -4.86
N GLU A 44 4.02 9.08 -4.61
CA GLU A 44 4.25 10.50 -4.88
C GLU A 44 4.27 10.80 -6.38
N ASP A 45 4.95 9.95 -7.15
CA ASP A 45 5.00 10.06 -8.61
C ASP A 45 3.59 9.98 -9.22
N LEU A 46 2.74 9.07 -8.74
CA LEU A 46 1.35 8.95 -9.20
C LEU A 46 0.51 10.21 -8.99
N ASN A 47 0.84 11.02 -7.98
CA ASN A 47 0.14 12.28 -7.71
C ASN A 47 0.64 13.44 -8.59
N THR A 48 1.81 13.32 -9.22
CA THR A 48 2.46 14.41 -9.96
C THR A 48 2.62 14.12 -11.46
N PHE A 49 2.48 12.87 -11.89
CA PHE A 49 2.72 12.44 -13.28
C PHE A 49 1.70 12.98 -14.30
N HIS A 50 0.50 13.37 -13.87
CA HIS A 50 -0.58 13.79 -14.78
C HIS A 50 -1.46 14.91 -14.19
N THR A 51 -2.28 15.55 -15.04
CA THR A 51 -3.20 16.64 -14.64
C THR A 51 -4.36 16.18 -13.75
N GLU A 52 -4.67 14.89 -13.76
CA GLU A 52 -5.67 14.29 -12.88
C GLU A 52 -5.05 13.08 -12.15
N PRO A 53 -5.43 12.82 -10.89
CA PRO A 53 -4.91 11.69 -10.13
C PRO A 53 -5.16 10.34 -10.83
N LEU A 54 -4.19 9.44 -10.75
CA LEU A 54 -4.34 8.05 -11.17
C LEU A 54 -4.71 7.17 -9.96
N HIS A 55 -5.81 6.44 -10.02
CA HIS A 55 -6.27 5.56 -8.96
C HIS A 55 -5.91 4.11 -9.24
N LEU A 56 -5.27 3.46 -8.27
CA LEU A 56 -5.01 2.02 -8.28
C LEU A 56 -6.16 1.31 -7.57
N CYS A 57 -6.89 0.46 -8.29
CA CYS A 57 -8.03 -0.27 -7.74
C CYS A 57 -7.82 -1.78 -7.61
N ASP A 58 -6.75 -2.38 -8.14
CA ASP A 58 -6.39 -3.79 -7.85
C ASP A 58 -4.96 -3.86 -7.31
N VAL A 59 -4.80 -3.62 -6.01
CA VAL A 59 -3.50 -3.61 -5.35
C VAL A 59 -3.21 -5.00 -4.78
N LYS A 60 -2.29 -5.72 -5.42
CA LYS A 60 -1.79 -7.01 -4.94
C LYS A 60 -0.32 -7.15 -5.29
N GLN A 61 0.41 -7.96 -4.52
CA GLN A 61 1.85 -8.17 -4.70
C GLN A 61 2.20 -8.61 -6.13
N ASP A 62 1.35 -9.44 -6.74
CA ASP A 62 1.51 -9.97 -8.09
C ASP A 62 1.48 -8.91 -9.20
N ASN A 63 0.98 -7.70 -8.92
CA ASN A 63 0.93 -6.59 -9.87
C ASN A 63 2.22 -5.75 -9.88
N TYR A 64 3.20 -6.08 -9.04
CA TYR A 64 4.45 -5.35 -8.92
C TYR A 64 5.66 -6.28 -9.09
N GLY A 65 6.66 -5.82 -9.85
CA GLY A 65 8.00 -6.39 -9.88
C GLY A 65 8.95 -5.62 -8.98
N VAL A 66 10.04 -6.27 -8.55
CA VAL A 66 11.14 -5.64 -7.81
C VAL A 66 12.43 -5.86 -8.59
N SER A 67 13.13 -4.78 -8.96
CA SER A 67 14.43 -4.86 -9.64
C SER A 67 15.57 -5.17 -8.67
N ALA A 68 16.75 -5.48 -9.20
CA ALA A 68 17.92 -5.87 -8.40
C ALA A 68 18.40 -4.78 -7.41
N ASP A 69 18.09 -3.51 -7.70
CA ASP A 69 18.34 -2.34 -6.85
C ASP A 69 17.20 -2.06 -5.85
N LEU A 70 16.23 -2.98 -5.72
CA LEU A 70 15.07 -2.90 -4.82
C LEU A 70 14.04 -1.82 -5.19
N THR A 71 14.08 -1.32 -6.43
CA THR A 71 13.06 -0.42 -6.96
C THR A 71 11.82 -1.22 -7.40
N ILE A 72 10.63 -0.71 -7.07
CA ILE A 72 9.38 -1.33 -7.50
C ILE A 72 8.98 -0.86 -8.90
N GLN A 73 8.31 -1.73 -9.64
CA GLN A 73 7.72 -1.42 -10.94
C GLN A 73 6.32 -2.02 -11.00
N ALA A 74 5.32 -1.21 -11.36
CA ALA A 74 4.00 -1.74 -11.67
C ALA A 74 4.06 -2.52 -12.99
N ILE A 75 3.80 -3.82 -12.94
CA ILE A 75 3.83 -4.73 -14.10
C ILE A 75 2.44 -5.06 -14.61
N ASP A 76 1.41 -4.88 -13.77
CA ASP A 76 0.01 -4.97 -14.14
C ASP A 76 -0.73 -3.72 -13.62
N VAL A 77 -1.32 -2.98 -14.56
CA VAL A 77 -2.02 -1.71 -14.33
C VAL A 77 -3.37 -1.67 -15.04
N ASP A 78 -3.95 -2.85 -15.30
CA ASP A 78 -5.25 -2.99 -15.99
C ASP A 78 -6.42 -2.35 -15.21
N MET A 79 -6.32 -2.32 -13.88
CA MET A 79 -7.27 -1.67 -12.96
C MET A 79 -6.76 -0.33 -12.42
N ALA A 80 -6.02 0.42 -13.24
CA ALA A 80 -5.63 1.80 -12.96
C ALA A 80 -6.46 2.79 -13.78
N PHE A 81 -7.11 3.75 -13.12
CA PHE A 81 -8.03 4.69 -13.75
C PHE A 81 -7.78 6.12 -13.30
N PHE A 82 -7.76 7.06 -14.24
CA PHE A 82 -7.76 8.47 -13.90
C PHE A 82 -9.09 8.91 -13.25
N GLU A 83 -9.06 9.95 -12.42
CA GLU A 83 -10.20 10.49 -11.65
C GLU A 83 -11.48 10.60 -12.48
N THR A 84 -11.43 11.18 -13.69
CA THR A 84 -12.62 11.34 -14.54
C THR A 84 -13.29 9.99 -14.85
N LYS A 85 -12.51 8.97 -15.21
CA LYS A 85 -13.03 7.63 -15.50
C LYS A 85 -13.49 6.94 -14.20
N MET A 86 -12.74 7.12 -13.12
CA MET A 86 -13.04 6.53 -11.81
C MET A 86 -14.39 7.00 -11.29
N ARG A 87 -14.70 8.30 -11.38
CA ARG A 87 -16.01 8.84 -11.00
C ARG A 87 -17.17 8.20 -11.77
N GLY A 88 -16.96 7.89 -13.04
CA GLY A 88 -17.92 7.16 -13.86
C GLY A 88 -18.15 5.72 -13.38
N ILE A 89 -17.08 5.02 -12.98
CA ILE A 89 -17.14 3.65 -12.46
C ILE A 89 -17.85 3.61 -11.08
N LEU A 90 -17.55 4.55 -10.19
CA LEU A 90 -18.14 4.60 -8.84
C LEU A 90 -19.60 5.06 -8.81
N LYS A 91 -20.08 5.73 -9.87
CA LYS A 91 -21.47 6.18 -10.01
C LYS A 91 -22.42 5.01 -10.35
N GLN A 92 -22.44 3.98 -9.51
CA GLN A 92 -23.32 2.84 -9.64
C GLN A 92 -24.75 3.18 -9.21
N GLU A 93 -25.73 2.55 -9.87
CA GLU A 93 -27.12 2.98 -9.81
C GLU A 93 -27.87 2.60 -8.54
N ASN A 94 -27.57 1.49 -7.85
CA ASN A 94 -28.33 1.13 -6.64
C ASN A 94 -27.42 0.47 -5.60
N CYS A 95 -27.58 0.88 -4.34
CA CYS A 95 -26.85 0.29 -3.22
C CYS A 95 -27.72 0.14 -1.97
N THR A 96 -27.35 -0.81 -1.12
CA THR A 96 -27.96 -1.08 0.18
C THR A 96 -26.97 -0.90 1.35
N LYS A 97 -25.67 -0.96 1.06
CA LYS A 97 -24.56 -0.73 1.98
C LYS A 97 -23.35 -0.19 1.22
N ASN A 98 -22.35 0.34 1.93
CA ASN A 98 -21.16 0.94 1.32
C ASN A 98 -20.40 -0.03 0.39
N GLN A 99 -20.28 -1.30 0.78
CA GLN A 99 -19.54 -2.30 -0.01
C GLN A 99 -20.17 -2.57 -1.38
N ASP A 100 -21.45 -2.26 -1.56
CA ASP A 100 -22.09 -2.37 -2.88
C ASP A 100 -21.54 -1.31 -3.86
N CYS A 101 -20.87 -0.27 -3.35
CA CYS A 101 -20.29 0.82 -4.13
C CYS A 101 -18.78 0.69 -4.36
N ASP A 102 -18.16 -0.34 -3.80
CA ASP A 102 -16.73 -0.57 -3.94
C ASP A 102 -16.43 -1.09 -5.35
N PHE A 103 -15.30 -0.66 -5.90
CA PHE A 103 -14.72 -1.20 -7.12
C PHE A 103 -13.34 -1.75 -6.78
N PHE A 104 -13.28 -3.06 -6.49
CA PHE A 104 -12.09 -3.73 -5.95
C PHE A 104 -11.55 -3.01 -4.71
N ASP A 105 -10.32 -2.48 -4.72
CA ASP A 105 -9.69 -1.77 -3.60
C ASP A 105 -10.03 -0.27 -3.56
N CYS A 106 -10.78 0.25 -4.53
CA CYS A 106 -11.30 1.61 -4.53
C CYS A 106 -12.68 1.65 -3.87
N THR A 107 -12.75 2.16 -2.64
CA THR A 107 -13.99 2.14 -1.85
C THR A 107 -14.83 3.39 -2.05
N SER A 108 -16.15 3.26 -1.92
CA SER A 108 -17.09 4.38 -1.98
C SER A 108 -18.19 4.24 -0.93
N LYS A 109 -19.04 5.27 -0.82
CA LYS A 109 -20.13 5.34 0.16
C LYS A 109 -21.49 5.21 -0.52
N CYS A 110 -22.38 4.45 0.10
CA CYS A 110 -23.78 4.40 -0.28
C CYS A 110 -24.55 5.50 0.45
N ASP A 111 -25.22 6.38 -0.28
CA ASP A 111 -26.25 7.24 0.31
C ASP A 111 -27.49 6.38 0.56
N LEU A 112 -27.66 5.88 1.78
CA LEU A 112 -28.77 4.99 2.16
C LEU A 112 -30.15 5.65 1.99
N ARG A 113 -30.24 6.99 2.01
CA ARG A 113 -31.51 7.70 1.79
C ARG A 113 -31.89 7.69 0.32
N ARG A 114 -30.91 7.92 -0.57
CA ARG A 114 -31.12 7.94 -2.03
C ARG A 114 -30.96 6.56 -2.68
N LYS A 115 -30.38 5.60 -1.96
CA LYS A 115 -29.93 4.29 -2.45
C LYS A 115 -29.00 4.41 -3.65
N LYS A 116 -28.13 5.42 -3.68
CA LYS A 116 -27.19 5.69 -4.77
C LYS A 116 -25.75 5.71 -4.25
N CYS A 117 -24.82 5.23 -5.06
CA CYS A 117 -23.40 5.32 -4.75
C CYS A 117 -22.85 6.72 -4.99
N SER A 118 -21.95 7.15 -4.11
CA SER A 118 -21.12 8.32 -4.34
C SER A 118 -20.20 8.09 -5.54
N MET A 119 -20.06 9.10 -6.40
CA MET A 119 -19.06 9.09 -7.46
C MET A 119 -17.63 9.36 -6.96
N HIS A 120 -17.46 9.69 -5.69
CA HIS A 120 -16.16 9.99 -5.10
C HIS A 120 -15.62 8.79 -4.32
N ARG A 121 -14.35 8.48 -4.57
CA ARG A 121 -13.59 7.48 -3.82
C ARG A 121 -13.42 7.95 -2.37
N ASN A 122 -13.61 7.03 -1.42
CA ASN A 122 -13.52 7.30 0.01
C ASN A 122 -12.14 6.96 0.61
N ASN A 123 -11.33 6.19 -0.12
CA ASN A 123 -9.92 5.94 0.20
C ASN A 123 -8.98 6.45 -0.91
N ASN A 124 -7.67 6.27 -0.75
CA ASN A 124 -6.66 6.64 -1.73
C ASN A 124 -5.63 5.51 -1.95
N ASN A 125 -4.65 5.75 -2.83
CA ASN A 125 -3.64 4.74 -3.19
C ASN A 125 -2.75 4.38 -2.00
N LEU A 126 -2.41 5.35 -1.14
CA LEU A 126 -1.60 5.11 0.06
C LEU A 126 -2.31 4.12 1.00
N GLN A 127 -3.59 4.36 1.29
CA GLN A 127 -4.41 3.45 2.10
C GLN A 127 -4.50 2.04 1.50
N ALA A 128 -4.64 1.94 0.18
CA ALA A 128 -4.67 0.64 -0.51
C ALA A 128 -3.34 -0.11 -0.37
N ILE A 129 -2.19 0.57 -0.59
CA ILE A 129 -0.86 0.00 -0.43
C ILE A 129 -0.57 -0.39 1.02
N CYS A 130 -0.86 0.48 1.99
CA CYS A 130 -0.69 0.18 3.42
C CYS A 130 -1.48 -1.08 3.83
N LYS A 131 -2.73 -1.18 3.39
CA LYS A 131 -3.60 -2.30 3.73
C LYS A 131 -3.16 -3.61 3.08
N LYS A 132 -2.84 -3.56 1.79
CA LYS A 132 -2.70 -4.76 0.95
C LYS A 132 -1.25 -5.23 0.81
N ILE A 133 -0.30 -4.30 0.78
CA ILE A 133 1.13 -4.59 0.60
C ILE A 133 1.85 -4.54 1.95
N PHE A 134 1.74 -3.44 2.70
CA PHE A 134 2.53 -3.27 3.92
C PHE A 134 2.06 -4.15 5.09
N LEU A 135 0.75 -4.20 5.36
CA LEU A 135 0.16 -5.00 6.44
C LEU A 135 -0.27 -6.41 5.99
N GLY A 136 -0.73 -6.54 4.74
CA GLY A 136 -1.09 -7.81 4.12
C GLY A 136 -2.35 -8.46 4.71
N TYR A 137 -3.39 -7.67 5.03
CA TYR A 137 -4.59 -8.15 5.76
C TYR A 137 -5.33 -9.36 5.16
N ASN A 138 -5.10 -9.69 3.88
CA ASN A 138 -5.78 -10.80 3.19
C ASN A 138 -4.83 -11.91 2.68
N SER A 139 -3.55 -11.88 3.06
CA SER A 139 -2.51 -12.69 2.42
C SER A 139 -2.10 -13.95 3.18
N LEU A 140 -2.94 -14.55 4.05
CA LEU A 140 -2.58 -15.81 4.72
C LEU A 140 -2.19 -16.89 3.69
N PRO A 141 -1.05 -17.61 3.88
CA PRO A 141 -0.17 -17.70 5.06
C PRO A 141 0.99 -16.67 5.13
N PHE A 142 1.01 -15.67 4.25
CA PHE A 142 2.09 -14.72 4.07
C PHE A 142 1.85 -13.39 4.79
N GLY A 143 2.90 -12.84 5.40
CA GLY A 143 2.87 -11.53 6.05
C GLY A 143 2.94 -10.38 5.05
N GLY A 144 2.43 -9.22 5.44
CA GLY A 144 2.70 -7.98 4.70
C GLY A 144 4.18 -7.60 4.73
N LEU A 145 4.60 -6.78 3.77
CA LEU A 145 5.98 -6.36 3.54
C LEU A 145 6.66 -5.83 4.82
N LEU A 146 5.91 -5.07 5.64
CA LEU A 146 6.41 -4.38 6.83
C LEU A 146 6.15 -5.12 8.15
N ARG A 147 5.80 -6.41 8.10
CA ARG A 147 5.66 -7.21 9.33
C ARG A 147 7.01 -7.56 9.97
N SER A 148 6.98 -7.81 11.28
CA SER A 148 8.16 -8.13 12.09
C SER A 148 9.31 -7.12 11.91
N PRO A 149 9.07 -5.82 12.15
CA PRO A 149 10.10 -4.79 12.12
C PRO A 149 11.10 -4.92 13.29
N PRO A 150 12.24 -4.20 13.26
CA PRO A 150 13.10 -4.00 14.41
C PRO A 150 12.34 -3.49 15.63
N ALA A 151 12.70 -4.01 16.81
CA ALA A 151 11.94 -3.81 18.04
C ALA A 151 11.86 -2.34 18.50
N ASP A 152 12.84 -1.52 18.13
CA ASP A 152 12.96 -0.08 18.43
C ASP A 152 11.99 0.81 17.62
N ILE A 153 11.51 0.31 16.46
CA ILE A 153 10.51 1.02 15.64
C ILE A 153 9.13 0.35 15.64
N ALA A 154 9.02 -0.88 16.17
CA ALA A 154 7.85 -1.74 15.99
C ALA A 154 6.51 -1.07 16.36
N ASP A 155 6.39 -0.55 17.58
CA ASP A 155 5.15 0.06 18.06
C ASP A 155 4.80 1.34 17.27
N ARG A 156 5.81 2.17 16.97
CA ARG A 156 5.64 3.41 16.21
C ARG A 156 5.23 3.14 14.77
N LEU A 157 5.78 2.09 14.16
CA LEU A 157 5.47 1.69 12.80
C LEU A 157 4.08 1.06 12.72
N ASP A 158 3.70 0.22 13.69
CA ASP A 158 2.33 -0.32 13.73
C ASP A 158 1.30 0.80 13.85
N GLU A 159 1.49 1.75 14.75
CA GLU A 159 0.60 2.91 14.89
C GLU A 159 0.47 3.70 13.58
N ALA A 160 1.60 4.03 12.93
CA ALA A 160 1.59 4.74 11.66
C ALA A 160 0.90 3.93 10.54
N LEU A 161 1.05 2.60 10.53
CA LEU A 161 0.40 1.74 9.54
C LEU A 161 -1.10 1.57 9.80
N GLN A 162 -1.55 1.56 11.07
CA GLN A 162 -2.97 1.57 11.40
C GLN A 162 -3.62 2.89 10.95
N GLU A 163 -2.99 4.03 11.27
CA GLU A 163 -3.41 5.34 10.78
C GLU A 163 -3.48 5.36 9.24
N CYS A 164 -2.49 4.75 8.57
CA CYS A 164 -2.41 4.71 7.13
C CYS A 164 -3.57 3.93 6.47
N VAL A 165 -4.16 2.93 7.13
CA VAL A 165 -5.28 2.16 6.54
C VAL A 165 -6.65 2.77 6.81
N GLU A 166 -6.75 3.69 7.76
CA GLU A 166 -8.02 4.29 8.14
C GLU A 166 -8.53 5.25 7.05
N PRO A 167 -9.75 5.05 6.52
CA PRO A 167 -10.33 5.98 5.57
C PRO A 167 -10.70 7.30 6.27
N SER A 168 -10.18 8.42 5.78
CA SER A 168 -10.54 9.75 6.29
C SER A 168 -12.05 10.01 6.15
N GLU A 169 -12.70 10.46 7.22
CA GLU A 169 -14.14 10.75 7.17
C GLU A 169 -14.49 11.97 6.29
N TYR A 170 -13.52 12.83 5.97
CA TYR A 170 -13.67 14.07 5.19
C TYR A 170 -12.62 14.20 4.07
N GLY A 171 -13.09 14.28 2.82
CA GLY A 171 -12.26 14.10 1.61
C GLY A 171 -11.14 15.12 1.35
N ASP A 172 -11.23 16.35 1.86
CA ASP A 172 -10.23 17.40 1.62
C ASP A 172 -9.10 17.40 2.67
N GLN A 173 -9.43 17.04 3.92
CA GLN A 173 -8.44 16.79 4.98
C GLN A 173 -7.66 15.48 4.74
N SER A 174 -8.20 14.62 3.88
CA SER A 174 -7.64 13.33 3.50
C SER A 174 -6.24 13.43 2.91
N GLN A 175 -5.99 14.38 2.00
CA GLN A 175 -4.72 14.45 1.26
C GLN A 175 -3.57 14.90 2.15
N ARG A 176 -3.81 15.93 2.98
CA ARG A 176 -2.80 16.43 3.92
C ARG A 176 -2.47 15.39 4.98
N ALA A 177 -3.49 14.80 5.60
CA ALA A 177 -3.30 13.72 6.56
C ALA A 177 -2.52 12.56 5.94
N SER A 178 -2.88 12.15 4.71
CA SER A 178 -2.16 11.09 4.00
C SER A 178 -0.70 11.45 3.72
N SER A 179 -0.40 12.70 3.37
CA SER A 179 0.98 13.16 3.18
C SER A 179 1.77 13.10 4.49
N GLU A 180 1.19 13.53 5.60
CA GLU A 180 1.83 13.50 6.93
C GLU A 180 2.08 12.05 7.38
N THR A 181 1.11 11.15 7.20
CA THR A 181 1.27 9.71 7.50
C THR A 181 2.33 9.06 6.60
N LEU A 182 2.39 9.42 5.31
CA LEU A 182 3.38 8.91 4.36
C LEU A 182 4.80 9.27 4.79
N GLU A 183 5.05 10.54 5.11
CA GLU A 183 6.36 11.00 5.62
C GLU A 183 6.72 10.31 6.93
N ARG A 184 5.76 10.17 7.85
CA ARG A 184 5.98 9.45 9.11
C ARG A 184 6.44 8.01 8.90
N ILE A 185 5.81 7.29 7.97
CA ILE A 185 6.22 5.92 7.62
C ILE A 185 7.62 5.94 7.00
N ARG A 186 7.89 6.88 6.08
CA ARG A 186 9.22 7.02 5.45
C ARG A 186 10.33 7.19 6.47
N ASP A 187 10.15 8.10 7.41
CA ASP A 187 11.15 8.40 8.45
C ASP A 187 11.44 7.15 9.29
N LEU A 188 10.39 6.46 9.76
CA LEU A 188 10.51 5.22 10.55
C LEU A 188 11.24 4.10 9.79
N LEU A 189 11.04 3.99 8.48
CA LEU A 189 11.73 3.00 7.64
C LEU A 189 13.22 3.33 7.45
N GLN A 190 13.59 4.61 7.49
CA GLN A 190 14.97 5.04 7.31
C GLN A 190 15.81 4.93 8.59
N GLU A 191 15.20 5.05 9.78
CA GLU A 191 15.91 5.00 11.07
C GLU A 191 16.86 3.77 11.18
N PRO A 192 16.41 2.52 10.95
CA PRO A 192 17.28 1.36 11.08
C PRO A 192 18.34 1.28 9.97
N LEU A 193 18.02 1.77 8.76
CA LEU A 193 18.91 1.72 7.60
C LEU A 193 20.14 2.63 7.78
N GLN A 194 19.98 3.77 8.45
CA GLN A 194 21.09 4.68 8.75
C GLN A 194 22.02 4.12 9.82
N SER A 195 21.52 3.26 10.71
CA SER A 195 22.32 2.59 11.75
C SER A 195 23.18 1.44 11.23
N SER A 196 22.84 0.90 10.03
CA SER A 196 23.52 -0.23 9.41
C SER A 196 24.54 0.17 8.34
N GLU A 197 24.62 1.44 7.94
CA GLU A 197 25.70 1.94 7.08
C GLU A 197 27.00 2.12 7.89
N PRO A 198 28.10 1.41 7.56
CA PRO A 198 29.37 1.68 8.21
C PRO A 198 29.85 3.07 7.81
N ASN A 199 30.20 3.90 8.80
CA ASN A 199 30.85 5.19 8.61
C ASN A 199 31.88 5.12 7.48
N ARG A 200 31.63 5.87 6.41
CA ARG A 200 32.53 6.00 5.26
C ARG A 200 33.79 6.79 5.62
#